data_AF-A0A965URD6-F1
#
_entry.id   AF-A0A965URD6-F1
#
_cell.length_a   1.000
_cell.length_b   1.000
_cell.length_c   1.000
_cell.angle_alpha   90.00
_cell.angle_beta   90.00
_cell.angle_gamma   90.00
#
_symmetry.space_group_name_H-M   'P 1'
#
loop_
_entity.id
_entity.type
_entity.pdbx_description
1 polymer ?
#
loop_
_entity_poly.entity_id
_entity_poly.type
_entity_poly.pdbx_seq_one_letter_code
_entity_poly.pdbx_strand_id
1 'polypeptide(L)' 'MVNKVALIRFDSQAGAWTDETNWVKGSIIRRFAKERMGKKQLRGRLSKAEISAYWLDKYGVSADVA' A
#
# COMPACT_ATOMS: atom_id res chain seq x y z
N MET A 1 6.85 -13.01 20.90
CA MET A 1 5.98 -11.90 20.45
C MET A 1 5.33 -12.32 19.16
N VAL A 2 4.01 -12.48 19.13
CA VAL A 2 3.30 -12.68 17.86
C VAL A 2 3.28 -11.32 17.19
N ASN A 3 4.22 -11.07 16.27
CA ASN A 3 4.15 -9.91 15.38
C ASN A 3 2.84 -10.06 14.60
N LYS A 4 1.80 -9.36 15.03
CA LYS A 4 0.54 -9.29 14.30
C LYS A 4 0.88 -8.56 13.00
N VAL A 5 1.11 -9.32 11.92
CA VAL A 5 1.37 -8.77 10.60
C VAL A 5 0.19 -7.87 10.27
N ALA A 6 0.46 -6.59 10.02
CA ALA A 6 -0.60 -5.65 9.67
C ALA A 6 -1.23 -6.11 8.35
N LEU A 7 -2.56 -6.15 8.30
CA LEU A 7 -3.29 -6.54 7.09
C LEU A 7 -3.83 -5.28 6.41
N ILE A 8 -3.29 -4.99 5.23
CA ILE A 8 -3.74 -3.88 4.41
C ILE A 8 -4.93 -4.34 3.56
N ARG A 9 -6.03 -3.60 3.62
CA ARG A 9 -7.23 -3.82 2.81
C ARG A 9 -7.64 -2.55 2.09
N PHE A 10 -8.39 -2.69 1.00
CA PHE A 10 -9.04 -1.55 0.38
C PHE A 10 -10.37 -1.27 1.07
N ASP A 11 -10.51 -0.06 1.60
CA ASP A 11 -11.75 0.47 2.14
C ASP A 11 -12.48 1.25 1.04
N SER A 12 -13.63 0.73 0.60
CA SER A 12 -14.41 1.33 -0.49
C SER A 12 -15.11 2.63 -0.10
N GLN A 13 -15.41 2.82 1.19
CA GLN A 13 -16.06 4.02 1.70
C GLN A 13 -15.05 5.19 1.75
N ALA A 14 -13.84 4.93 2.23
CA ALA A 14 -12.75 5.90 2.26
C ALA A 14 -12.07 6.07 0.88
N GLY A 15 -12.22 5.09 -0.02
CA GLY A 15 -11.53 5.06 -1.30
C GLY A 15 -10.01 4.94 -1.14
N ALA A 16 -9.55 4.21 -0.13
CA ALA A 16 -8.16 4.15 0.30
C ALA A 16 -7.73 2.75 0.73
N TRP A 17 -6.43 2.48 0.62
CA TRP A 17 -5.81 1.31 1.25
C TRP A 17 -5.53 1.63 2.71
N THR A 18 -5.77 0.67 3.61
CA THR A 18 -5.64 0.88 5.04
C THR A 18 -5.26 -0.38 5.80
N ASP A 19 -4.41 -0.20 6.81
CA ASP A 19 -4.09 -1.17 7.88
C ASP A 19 -4.91 -0.90 9.15
N GLU A 20 -6.04 -0.20 9.02
CA GLU A 20 -6.90 0.32 10.10
C GLU A 20 -6.31 1.47 10.92
N THR A 21 -5.08 1.90 10.63
CA THR A 21 -4.42 3.04 11.30
C THR A 21 -4.04 4.15 10.32
N ASN A 22 -3.65 3.78 9.11
CA ASN A 22 -3.21 4.67 8.04
C ASN A 22 -4.12 4.51 6.84
N TRP A 23 -4.64 5.62 6.28
CA TRP A 23 -5.46 5.58 5.06
C TRP A 23 -4.74 6.27 3.91
N VAL A 24 -4.42 5.51 2.86
CA VAL A 24 -3.62 6.00 1.74
C VAL A 24 -4.36 5.80 0.43
N LYS A 25 -4.61 6.92 -0.28
CA LYS A 25 -5.22 6.88 -1.62
C LYS A 25 -4.30 6.17 -2.61
N GLY A 26 -4.89 5.38 -3.52
CA GLY A 26 -4.12 4.65 -4.52
C GLY A 26 -3.30 5.53 -5.47
N SER A 27 -3.66 6.80 -5.66
CA SER A 27 -2.85 7.76 -6.44
C SER A 27 -1.48 8.03 -5.80
N ILE A 28 -1.41 8.05 -4.47
CA ILE A 28 -0.16 8.26 -3.72
C ILE A 28 0.75 7.04 -3.87
N ILE A 29 0.18 5.84 -3.71
CA ILE A 29 0.90 4.57 -3.90
C ILE A 29 1.39 4.45 -5.35
N ARG A 30 0.59 4.86 -6.34
CA ARG A 30 1.01 4.89 -7.76
C ARG A 30 2.19 5.82 -8.00
N ARG A 31 2.19 7.01 -7.40
CA ARG A 31 3.32 7.95 -7.49
C ARG A 31 4.58 7.33 -6.89
N PHE A 32 4.47 6.73 -5.71
CA PHE A 32 5.57 5.98 -5.08
C PHE A 32 6.09 4.87 -6.00
N ALA A 33 5.21 4.03 -6.56
CA ALA A 33 5.61 2.96 -7.46
C ALA A 33 6.37 3.48 -8.70
N LYS A 34 5.99 4.65 -9.24
CA LYS A 34 6.73 5.31 -10.32
C LYS A 34 8.12 5.75 -9.88
N GLU A 35 8.19 6.49 -8.79
CA GLU A 35 9.38 7.22 -8.35
C GLU A 35 10.42 6.32 -7.66
N ARG A 36 9.97 5.30 -6.93
CA ARG A 36 10.83 4.45 -6.09
C ARG A 36 10.99 3.03 -6.60
N MET A 37 9.98 2.50 -7.29
CA MET A 37 10.00 1.12 -7.84
C MET A 37 10.26 1.08 -9.35
N GLY A 38 10.38 2.23 -10.02
CA GLY A 38 10.64 2.31 -11.46
C GLY A 38 9.46 1.87 -12.34
N LYS A 39 8.23 1.87 -11.82
CA LYS A 39 7.05 1.44 -12.58
C LYS A 39 6.77 2.39 -13.75
N LYS A 40 6.83 1.87 -14.98
CA LYS A 40 6.58 2.66 -16.20
C LYS A 40 5.08 2.87 -16.48
N GLN A 41 4.24 1.86 -16.20
CA GLN A 41 2.80 1.92 -16.43
C GLN A 41 2.05 2.18 -15.12
N LEU A 42 1.30 3.30 -15.04
CA LEU A 42 0.53 3.67 -13.83
C LEU A 42 -0.96 3.37 -13.93
N ARG A 43 -1.44 2.93 -15.10
CA ARG A 43 -2.84 2.55 -15.28
C ARG A 43 -3.11 1.14 -14.74
N GLY A 44 -4.35 0.90 -14.32
CA GLY A 44 -4.81 -0.39 -13.82
C GLY A 44 -4.79 -0.52 -12.29
N ARG A 45 -5.01 -1.75 -11.82
CA ARG A 45 -5.03 -2.08 -10.40
C ARG A 45 -3.61 -1.97 -9.82
N LEU A 46 -3.53 -1.50 -8.57
CA LEU A 46 -2.27 -1.57 -7.81
C LEU A 46 -1.96 -3.03 -7.49
N SER A 47 -0.70 -3.43 -7.63
CA SER A 47 -0.28 -4.77 -7.23
C SER A 47 -0.13 -4.84 -5.71
N LYS A 48 -0.27 -6.04 -5.13
CA LYS A 48 -0.04 -6.26 -3.69
C LYS A 48 1.37 -5.80 -3.27
N ALA A 49 2.36 -6.05 -4.13
CA ALA A 49 3.74 -5.64 -3.91
C ALA A 49 3.92 -4.11 -3.87
N GLU A 50 3.20 -3.35 -4.69
CA GLU A 50 3.26 -1.88 -4.65
C GLU A 50 2.68 -1.32 -3.36
N ILE A 51 1.60 -1.93 -2.88
CA ILE A 51 0.92 -1.51 -1.66
C ILE A 51 1.77 -1.86 -0.44
N SER A 52 2.28 -3.09 -0.35
CA SER A 52 3.13 -3.52 0.77
C SER A 52 4.45 -2.76 0.81
N ALA A 53 5.09 -2.51 -0.34
CA ALA A 53 6.32 -1.74 -0.42
C ALA A 53 6.13 -0.29 0.04
N TYR A 54 4.98 0.33 -0.23
CA TYR A 54 4.68 1.66 0.28
C TYR A 54 4.63 1.69 1.81
N TRP A 55 3.97 0.70 2.42
CA TRP A 55 3.87 0.64 3.89
C TRP A 55 5.22 0.37 4.56
N LEU A 56 6.02 -0.50 3.95
CA LEU A 56 7.37 -0.78 4.42
C LEU A 56 8.25 0.47 4.34
N ASP A 57 8.24 1.19 3.21
CA ASP A 57 9.02 2.42 3.02
C ASP A 57 8.54 3.56 3.92
N LYS A 58 7.23 3.78 4.01
CA LYS A 58 6.67 4.97 4.68
C LYS A 58 6.54 4.82 6.18
N TYR A 59 6.23 3.62 6.65
CA TYR A 59 5.90 3.36 8.06
C TYR A 59 6.81 2.32 8.72
N GLY A 60 7.72 1.67 7.98
CA GLY A 60 8.57 0.60 8.51
C GLY A 60 7.80 -0.67 8.84
N VAL A 61 6.57 -0.82 8.32
CA VAL A 61 5.68 -1.95 8.64
C VAL A 61 5.70 -2.96 7.49
N SER A 62 6.16 -4.17 7.79
CA SER A 62 5.94 -5.31 6.89
C SER A 62 4.51 -5.80 7.05
N ALA A 63 3.73 -5.69 5.97
CA ALA A 63 2.29 -5.93 5.98
C ALA A 63 1.85 -6.80 4.79
N ASP A 64 0.87 -7.66 5.04
CA ASP A 64 0.19 -8.43 4.00
C ASP A 64 -0.96 -7.61 3.40
N VAL A 65 -1.38 -7.95 2.18
CA VAL A 65 -2.48 -7.26 1.48
C VAL A 65 -3.59 -8.25 1.18
N ALA A 66 -4.81 -7.96 1.63
CA ALA A 66 -6.01 -8.77 1.41
C ALA A 66 -6.42 -8.74 -0.08
#